data_AF-A0A9R1WJ04-F1
#
_entry.id   AF-A0A9R1WJ04-F1
#
_cell.length_a   1.000
_cell.length_b   1.000
_cell.length_c   1.000
_cell.angle_alpha   90.00
_cell.angle_beta   90.00
_cell.angle_gamma   90.00
#
_symmetry.space_group_name_H-M   'P 1'
#
loop_
_entity.id
_entity.type
_entity.pdbx_description
1 polymer ?
#
loop_
_entity_poly.entity_id
_entity_poly.type
_entity_poly.pdbx_seq_one_letter_code
_entity_poly.pdbx_strand_id
1 'polypeptide(L)'
;MGDLQVVGGIKKLNNNNYKTWETCMKSNLEGQDLWEVVEEDVNGALRKWKIKAGKAMFALKTTIEEEMLEHIRDENTPKEAWDTFVTLFSKKNDTRLQLLENELLSISQRDMTIA
;
A
#
# COMPACT_ATOMS: atom_id res chain seq x y z
N MET A 1 26.45 7.91 -12.09
CA MET A 1 25.27 8.15 -11.24
C MET A 1 24.09 7.62 -12.03
N GLY A 2 23.35 6.65 -11.50
CA GLY A 2 22.16 6.14 -12.19
C GLY A 2 21.01 7.09 -11.91
N ASP A 3 20.46 7.69 -12.96
CA ASP A 3 19.36 8.64 -12.87
C ASP A 3 18.17 8.01 -12.13
N LEU A 4 17.71 8.71 -11.09
CA LEU A 4 16.50 8.38 -10.38
C LEU A 4 15.34 8.76 -11.31
N GLN A 5 14.82 7.79 -12.08
CA GLN A 5 13.60 8.03 -12.84
C GLN A 5 12.49 8.36 -11.83
N VAL A 6 12.15 9.64 -11.76
CA VAL A 6 10.97 10.10 -11.04
C VAL A 6 9.79 9.35 -11.62
N VAL A 7 9.04 8.69 -10.75
CA VAL A 7 7.83 7.93 -11.07
C VAL A 7 6.72 8.91 -11.44
N GLY A 8 6.87 9.59 -12.60
CA GLY A 8 5.98 10.67 -13.04
C GLY A 8 4.59 10.19 -13.49
N GLY A 9 4.35 8.88 -13.53
CA GLY A 9 3.10 8.29 -14.03
C GLY A 9 2.23 7.61 -12.97
N ILE A 10 2.73 7.36 -11.75
CA ILE A 10 1.90 6.72 -10.71
C ILE A 10 1.08 7.79 -10.02
N LYS A 11 -0.26 7.67 -10.11
CA LYS A 11 -1.19 8.47 -9.32
C LYS A 11 -0.90 8.22 -7.84
N LYS A 12 -0.70 9.29 -7.06
CA LYS A 12 -0.39 9.18 -5.63
C LYS A 12 -1.42 8.34 -4.88
N LEU A 13 -0.97 7.47 -3.98
CA LEU A 13 -1.83 6.69 -3.09
C LEU A 13 -2.67 7.61 -2.22
N ASN A 14 -3.95 7.30 -2.14
CA ASN A 14 -4.88 7.88 -1.19
C ASN A 14 -5.88 6.82 -0.74
N ASN A 15 -6.80 7.28 0.10
CA ASN A 15 -7.86 6.49 0.69
C ASN A 15 -8.75 5.68 -0.29
N ASN A 16 -8.76 6.00 -1.58
CA ASN A 16 -9.74 5.50 -2.55
C ASN A 16 -9.13 4.72 -3.73
N ASN A 17 -7.81 4.75 -3.93
CA ASN A 17 -7.18 4.20 -5.13
C ASN A 17 -6.16 3.08 -4.86
N TYR A 18 -6.15 2.51 -3.65
CA TYR A 18 -5.14 1.54 -3.21
C TYR A 18 -4.90 0.42 -4.22
N LYS A 19 -5.93 -0.28 -4.71
CA LYS A 19 -5.74 -1.40 -5.67
C LYS A 19 -5.03 -0.99 -6.97
N THR A 20 -5.37 0.19 -7.50
CA THR A 20 -4.72 0.73 -8.69
C THR A 20 -3.29 1.12 -8.40
N TRP A 21 -3.07 1.82 -7.28
CA TRP A 21 -1.73 2.22 -6.85
C TRP A 21 -0.83 1.01 -6.59
N GLU A 22 -1.33 0.00 -5.87
CA GLU A 22 -0.63 -1.25 -5.54
C GLU A 22 -0.14 -1.94 -6.82
N THR A 23 -1.03 -2.10 -7.80
CA THR A 23 -0.70 -2.71 -9.10
C THR A 23 0.40 -1.91 -9.81
N CYS A 24 0.23 -0.58 -9.93
CA CYS A 24 1.21 0.27 -10.61
C CYS A 24 2.55 0.31 -9.88
N MET A 25 2.53 0.37 -8.54
CA MET A 25 3.73 0.44 -7.72
C MET A 25 4.52 -0.85 -7.79
N LYS A 26 3.84 -1.99 -7.67
CA LYS A 26 4.47 -3.31 -7.82
C LYS A 26 5.18 -3.43 -9.16
N SER A 27 4.49 -3.15 -10.27
CA SER A 27 5.10 -3.20 -11.60
C SER A 27 6.25 -2.20 -11.77
N ASN A 28 6.17 -1.02 -11.17
CA ASN A 28 7.27 -0.06 -11.19
C ASN A 28 8.51 -0.54 -10.42
N LEU A 29 8.32 -1.16 -9.26
CA LEU A 29 9.42 -1.71 -8.47
C LEU A 29 10.04 -2.94 -9.14
N GLU A 30 9.23 -3.83 -9.72
CA GLU A 30 9.69 -4.97 -10.51
C GLU A 30 10.52 -4.51 -11.72
N GLY A 31 10.02 -3.52 -12.49
CA GLY A 31 10.74 -2.97 -13.64
C GLY A 31 12.09 -2.30 -13.29
N GLN A 32 12.30 -1.94 -12.02
CA GLN A 32 13.54 -1.35 -11.52
C GLN A 32 14.43 -2.33 -10.72
N ASP A 33 14.07 -3.61 -10.66
CA ASP A 33 14.77 -4.63 -9.86
C ASP A 33 14.79 -4.27 -8.34
N LEU A 34 13.69 -3.67 -7.87
CA LEU A 34 13.49 -3.19 -6.49
C LEU A 34 12.44 -3.99 -5.70
N TRP A 35 11.72 -4.91 -6.32
CA TRP A 35 10.64 -5.63 -5.63
C TRP A 35 11.14 -6.60 -4.55
N GLU A 36 12.32 -7.19 -4.73
CA GLU A 36 12.92 -8.14 -3.77
C GLU A 36 13.05 -7.57 -2.34
N VAL A 37 13.36 -6.27 -2.21
CA VAL A 37 13.55 -5.60 -0.91
C VAL A 37 12.23 -5.21 -0.22
N VAL A 38 11.11 -5.39 -0.93
CA VAL A 38 9.75 -5.20 -0.41
C VAL A 38 9.13 -6.54 0.01
N GLU A 39 9.46 -7.62 -0.69
CA GLU A 39 9.01 -8.97 -0.29
C GLU A 39 9.79 -9.51 0.91
N GLU A 40 11.11 -9.35 0.92
CA GLU A 40 11.99 -9.95 1.91
C GLU A 40 12.64 -8.90 2.82
N ASP A 41 12.61 -9.16 4.14
CA ASP A 41 13.44 -8.43 5.10
C ASP A 41 14.81 -9.11 5.21
N VAL A 42 15.61 -8.99 4.15
CA VAL A 42 16.98 -9.50 4.21
C VAL A 42 17.83 -8.52 4.99
N ASN A 43 18.37 -9.01 6.10
CA ASN A 43 19.26 -8.28 6.99
C ASN A 43 20.40 -7.64 6.17
N GLY A 44 20.33 -6.31 6.03
CA GLY A 44 20.96 -5.53 4.97
C GLY A 44 22.48 -5.39 5.05
N ALA A 45 23.23 -6.47 5.28
CA ALA A 45 24.68 -6.43 5.34
C ALA A 45 25.31 -6.05 3.98
N LEU A 46 24.65 -6.35 2.86
CA LEU A 46 25.18 -6.08 1.53
C LEU A 46 24.87 -4.64 1.06
N ARG A 47 25.91 -3.89 0.66
CA ARG A 47 25.79 -2.52 0.13
C ARG A 47 24.75 -2.39 -1.00
N LYS A 48 24.69 -3.39 -1.90
CA LYS A 48 23.72 -3.43 -3.00
C LYS A 48 22.28 -3.45 -2.47
N TRP A 49 22.01 -4.23 -1.43
CA TRP A 49 20.70 -4.33 -0.79
C TRP A 49 20.28 -3.00 -0.17
N LYS A 50 21.16 -2.34 0.59
CA LYS A 50 20.88 -1.02 1.18
C LYS A 50 20.53 0.03 0.12
N ILE A 51 21.19 -0.01 -1.04
CA ILE A 51 20.88 0.91 -2.15
C ILE A 51 19.50 0.62 -2.73
N LYS A 52 19.16 -0.65 -2.97
CA LYS A 52 17.83 -1.05 -3.45
C LYS A 52 16.73 -0.67 -2.45
N ALA A 53 16.96 -0.96 -1.17
CA ALA A 53 16.05 -0.59 -0.08
C ALA A 53 15.79 0.92 -0.02
N GLY A 54 16.84 1.74 -0.11
CA GLY A 54 16.70 3.19 -0.15
C GLY A 54 15.90 3.68 -1.36
N LYS A 55 16.10 3.09 -2.55
CA LYS A 55 15.34 3.43 -3.75
C LYS A 55 13.87 3.01 -3.66
N ALA A 56 13.59 1.81 -3.15
CA ALA A 56 12.22 1.34 -2.94
C ALA A 56 11.48 2.21 -1.94
N MET A 57 12.11 2.53 -0.80
CA MET A 57 11.54 3.45 0.21
C MET A 57 11.26 4.84 -0.37
N PHE A 58 12.18 5.38 -1.17
CA PHE A 58 11.96 6.64 -1.86
C PHE A 58 10.76 6.57 -2.82
N ALA A 59 10.65 5.52 -3.64
CA ALA A 59 9.51 5.34 -4.54
C ALA A 59 8.19 5.27 -3.78
N LEU A 60 8.14 4.53 -2.67
CA LEU A 60 6.95 4.49 -1.79
C LEU A 60 6.61 5.89 -1.26
N LYS A 61 7.54 6.58 -0.60
CA LYS A 61 7.26 7.89 0.03
C LYS A 61 6.91 9.01 -0.96
N THR A 62 7.40 8.94 -2.20
CA THR A 62 7.13 9.97 -3.23
C THR A 62 5.83 9.77 -3.99
N THR A 63 5.26 8.57 -3.95
CA THR A 63 4.06 8.19 -4.70
C THR A 63 2.83 8.04 -3.80
N ILE A 64 2.85 8.64 -2.62
CA ILE A 64 1.72 8.68 -1.71
C ILE A 64 1.31 10.12 -1.41
N GLU A 65 0.05 10.35 -1.06
CA GLU A 65 -0.41 11.63 -0.54
C GLU A 65 0.08 11.83 0.91
N GLU A 66 0.10 13.08 1.37
CA GLU A 66 0.63 13.45 2.69
C GLU A 66 -0.09 12.73 3.84
N GLU A 67 -1.41 12.56 3.73
CA GLU A 67 -2.21 11.78 4.69
C GLU A 67 -1.71 10.33 4.83
N MET A 68 -1.25 9.72 3.75
CA MET A 68 -0.78 8.33 3.74
C MET A 68 0.65 8.22 4.27
N LEU A 69 1.45 9.28 4.17
CA LEU A 69 2.82 9.31 4.67
C LEU A 69 2.88 9.15 6.20
N GLU A 70 1.86 9.61 6.92
CA GLU A 70 1.79 9.47 8.38
C GLU A 70 1.81 8.01 8.83
N HIS A 71 1.23 7.09 8.04
CA HIS A 71 1.17 5.68 8.37
C HIS A 71 2.51 4.96 8.27
N ILE A 72 3.42 5.45 7.44
CA ILE A 72 4.74 4.81 7.20
C ILE A 72 5.91 5.68 7.66
N ARG A 73 5.64 6.69 8.51
CA ARG A 73 6.63 7.68 8.95
C ARG A 73 7.82 7.03 9.66
N ASP A 74 7.50 6.10 10.57
CA ASP A 74 8.47 5.46 11.47
C ASP A 74 8.99 4.12 10.95
N GLU A 75 8.52 3.70 9.77
CA GLU A 75 8.95 2.45 9.13
C GLU A 75 10.35 2.60 8.54
N ASN A 76 11.20 1.61 8.81
CA ASN A 76 12.63 1.67 8.50
C ASN A 76 12.97 0.88 7.24
N THR A 77 12.10 -0.05 6.84
CA THR A 77 12.28 -0.91 5.68
C THR A 77 11.15 -0.74 4.66
N PRO A 78 11.43 -0.93 3.35
CA PRO A 78 10.38 -0.90 2.33
C PRO A 78 9.28 -1.94 2.57
N LYS A 79 9.66 -3.10 3.12
CA LYS A 79 8.74 -4.16 3.49
C LYS A 79 7.75 -3.72 4.57
N GLU A 80 8.23 -3.18 5.68
CA GLU A 80 7.37 -2.66 6.75
C GLU A 80 6.38 -1.62 6.21
N ALA A 81 6.88 -0.65 5.42
CA ALA A 81 6.03 0.36 4.80
C ALA A 81 4.95 -0.25 3.88
N TRP A 82 5.31 -1.26 3.08
CA TRP A 82 4.37 -1.95 2.21
C TRP A 82 3.33 -2.75 2.99
N ASP A 83 3.77 -3.55 3.95
CA ASP A 83 2.92 -4.39 4.79
C ASP A 83 1.95 -3.55 5.64
N THR A 84 2.37 -2.35 6.08
CA THR A 84 1.51 -1.37 6.75
C THR A 84 0.37 -0.92 5.83
N PHE A 85 0.64 -0.62 4.56
CA PHE A 85 -0.44 -0.28 3.61
C PHE A 85 -1.35 -1.47 3.31
N VAL A 86 -0.81 -2.66 3.08
CA VAL A 86 -1.61 -3.90 2.89
C VAL A 86 -2.57 -4.08 4.06
N THR A 87 -2.07 -3.93 5.28
CA THR A 87 -2.86 -4.06 6.51
C THR A 87 -3.95 -2.99 6.61
N LEU A 88 -3.58 -1.72 6.38
CA LEU A 88 -4.50 -0.58 6.47
C LEU A 88 -5.70 -0.75 5.54
N PHE A 89 -5.44 -1.09 4.27
CA PHE A 89 -6.48 -1.17 3.26
C PHE A 89 -7.27 -2.48 3.28
N SER A 90 -6.68 -3.57 3.80
CA SER A 90 -7.44 -4.81 4.08
C SER A 90 -8.48 -4.58 5.17
N LYS A 91 -8.09 -3.99 6.32
CA LYS A 91 -9.01 -3.66 7.42
C LYS A 91 -10.17 -2.75 6.99
N LYS A 92 -9.88 -1.77 6.13
CA LYS A 92 -10.89 -0.84 5.59
C LYS A 92 -11.91 -1.57 4.71
N ASN A 93 -11.47 -2.53 3.91
CA ASN A 93 -12.37 -3.34 3.09
C ASN A 93 -13.26 -4.24 3.95
N ASP A 94 -12.70 -4.90 4.98
CA ASP A 94 -13.45 -5.76 5.89
C ASP A 94 -14.53 -4.99 6.65
N THR A 95 -14.18 -3.80 7.17
CA THR A 95 -15.14 -2.94 7.90
C THR A 95 -16.29 -2.51 6.99
N ARG A 96 -15.98 -2.14 5.74
CA ARG A 96 -17.01 -1.76 4.77
C ARG A 96 -17.90 -2.95 4.39
N LEU A 97 -17.33 -4.14 4.25
CA LEU A 97 -18.10 -5.35 3.97
C LEU A 97 -19.08 -5.66 5.12
N GLN A 98 -18.59 -5.64 6.36
CA GLN A 98 -19.43 -5.86 7.55
C GLN A 98 -20.56 -4.82 7.67
N LEU A 99 -20.29 -3.56 7.35
CA LEU A 99 -21.32 -2.52 7.35
C LEU A 99 -22.43 -2.84 6.34
N LEU A 100 -22.06 -3.22 5.11
CA LEU A 100 -23.01 -3.57 4.06
C LEU A 100 -23.84 -4.82 4.41
N GLU A 101 -23.21 -5.84 5.01
CA GLU A 101 -23.91 -7.02 5.50
C GLU A 101 -24.95 -6.67 6.57
N ASN A 102 -24.58 -5.80 7.54
CA ASN A 102 -25.49 -5.33 8.58
C ASN A 102 -26.65 -4.50 8.02
N GLU A 103 -26.40 -3.63 7.04
CA GLU A 103 -27.43 -2.85 6.36
C GLU A 103 -28.43 -3.77 5.65
N LEU A 104 -27.93 -4.77 4.91
CA LEU A 104 -28.75 -5.74 4.18
C LEU A 104 -29.62 -6.59 5.13
N LEU A 105 -29.04 -7.04 6.25
CA LEU A 105 -29.79 -7.75 7.29
C LEU A 105 -30.88 -6.86 7.91
N SER A 106 -30.58 -5.59 8.18
CA SER A 106 -31.55 -4.66 8.76
C SER A 106 -32.74 -4.39 7.83
N ILE A 107 -32.51 -4.32 6.52
CA ILE A 107 -33.56 -4.15 5.51
C ILE A 107 -34.46 -5.41 5.49
N SER A 108 -33.84 -6.60 5.41
CA SER A 108 -34.57 -7.87 5.42
C SER A 108 -35.43 -8.05 6.68
N GLN A 109 -34.94 -7.63 7.84
CA GLN A 109 -35.69 -7.68 9.10
C GLN A 109 -36.88 -6.71 9.10
N ARG A 110 -36.71 -5.47 8.62
CA ARG A 110 -37.79 -4.49 8.53
C ARG A 110 -38.92 -4.97 7.63
N ASP A 111 -38.58 -5.57 6.48
CA ASP A 111 -39.57 -6.10 5.54
C ASP A 111 -40.36 -7.29 6.13
N MET A 112 -39.74 -8.11 6.98
CA MET A 112 -40.42 -9.22 7.69
C MET A 112 -41.38 -8.75 8.79
N THR A 113 -41.13 -7.60 9.42
CA THR A 113 -41.96 -7.07 10.52
C THR A 113 -43.23 -6.32 10.07
N ILE A 114 -43.45 -6.15 8.75
CA ILE A 114 -44.63 -5.45 8.20
C ILE A 114 -45.79 -6.42 7.83
N ALA A 115 -45.71 -7.70 8.24
CA ALA A 115 -46.77 -8.70 8.05
C ALA A 115 -47.85 -8.67 9.13
#